data_AF-A0A432SGU1-F1
#
_entry.id   AF-A0A432SGU1-F1
#
_cell.length_a   1.000
_cell.length_b   1.000
_cell.length_c   1.000
_cell.angle_alpha   90.00
_cell.angle_beta   90.00
_cell.angle_gamma   90.00
#
_symmetry.space_group_name_H-M   'P 1'
#
loop_
_entity.id
_entity.type
_entity.pdbx_description
1 polymer ?
#
loop_
_entity_poly.entity_id
_entity_poly.type
_entity_poly.pdbx_seq_one_letter_code
_entity_poly.pdbx_strand_id
1 'polypeptide(L)' 'MSEKVDADRIKEIYKLCKSHFGDLNFVGIKYHTKIGWMAKAQLGDDFENLTADGKTSSDALRNLRARVKKIIKRYNGV' A
#
# COMPACT_ATOMS: atom_id res chain seq x y z
N MET A 1 5.94 18.69 13.43
CA MET A 1 5.65 18.08 12.11
C MET A 1 4.16 17.87 12.01
N SER A 2 3.50 18.29 10.93
CA SER A 2 2.07 18.00 10.77
C SER A 2 1.86 16.49 10.73
N GLU A 3 0.87 16.01 11.48
CA GLU A 3 0.50 14.59 11.44
C GLU A 3 -0.05 14.28 10.05
N LYS A 4 0.61 13.39 9.31
CA LYS A 4 0.11 12.97 7.99
C LYS A 4 -1.28 12.38 8.17
N VAL A 5 -2.19 12.74 7.29
CA VAL A 5 -3.52 12.10 7.21
C VAL A 5 -3.45 10.89 6.27
N ASP A 6 -4.44 10.01 6.34
CA ASP A 6 -4.44 8.78 5.54
C ASP A 6 -4.47 9.05 4.04
N ALA A 7 -5.08 10.16 3.61
CA ALA A 7 -5.02 10.61 2.22
C ALA A 7 -3.58 10.82 1.73
N ASP A 8 -2.71 11.39 2.56
CA ASP A 8 -1.30 11.59 2.22
C ASP A 8 -0.57 10.25 2.09
N ARG A 9 -0.84 9.33 3.03
CA ARG A 9 -0.26 7.97 3.01
C ARG A 9 -0.68 7.21 1.75
N ILE A 10 -1.95 7.30 1.36
CA ILE A 10 -2.46 6.68 0.13
C ILE A 10 -1.73 7.25 -1.10
N LYS A 11 -1.59 8.58 -1.19
CA LYS A 11 -0.86 9.24 -2.29
C LYS A 11 0.61 8.83 -2.34
N GLU A 12 1.26 8.66 -1.19
CA GLU A 12 2.65 8.19 -1.13
C GLU A 12 2.79 6.75 -1.61
N ILE A 13 1.88 5.86 -1.23
CA ILE A 13 1.88 4.47 -1.69
C ILE A 13 1.57 4.40 -3.19
N TYR A 14 0.61 5.20 -3.68
CA TYR A 14 0.32 5.33 -5.10
C TYR A 14 1.58 5.70 -5.89
N LYS A 15 2.27 6.78 -5.50
CA LYS A 15 3.49 7.24 -6.15
C LYS A 15 4.56 6.13 -6.15
N LEU A 16 4.76 5.49 -5.00
CA LEU A 16 5.75 4.43 -4.85
C LEU A 16 5.43 3.22 -5.74
N CYS A 17 4.18 2.77 -5.79
CA CYS A 17 3.80 1.63 -6.62
C CYS A 17 3.91 1.99 -8.11
N LYS A 18 3.39 3.15 -8.52
CA LYS A 18 3.45 3.60 -9.92
C LYS A 18 4.88 3.73 -10.45
N SER A 19 5.80 4.25 -9.63
CA SER A 19 7.21 4.40 -10.03
C SER A 19 7.97 3.08 -10.19
N HIS A 20 7.51 1.98 -9.59
CA HIS A 20 8.26 0.71 -9.58
C HIS A 20 7.56 -0.45 -10.29
N PHE A 21 6.22 -0.45 -10.34
CA PHE A 21 5.43 -1.52 -10.95
C PHE A 21 4.68 -1.06 -12.20
N GLY A 22 4.76 0.22 -12.56
CA GLY A 22 4.03 0.77 -13.71
C GLY A 22 2.55 0.95 -13.41
N ASP A 23 1.71 0.17 -14.07
CA ASP A 23 0.26 0.33 -14.00
C ASP A 23 -0.29 -0.04 -12.62
N LEU A 24 -1.16 0.84 -12.13
CA LEU A 24 -1.76 0.77 -10.81
C LEU A 24 -3.22 1.20 -10.91
N ASN A 25 -4.11 0.26 -10.65
CA ASN A 25 -5.54 0.46 -10.74
C ASN A 25 -6.09 1.20 -9.51
N PHE A 26 -5.60 0.87 -8.31
CA PHE A 26 -6.16 1.41 -7.07
C PHE A 26 -5.20 1.33 -5.89
N VAL A 27 -5.23 2.35 -5.02
CA VAL A 27 -4.70 2.27 -3.66
C VAL A 27 -5.71 2.85 -2.70
N GLY A 28 -5.99 2.15 -1.61
CA GLY A 28 -6.88 2.66 -0.59
C GLY A 28 -6.92 1.80 0.64
N ILE A 29 -7.84 2.17 1.52
CA ILE A 29 -8.10 1.48 2.77
C ILE A 29 -9.59 1.25 2.94
N LYS A 30 -9.95 0.08 3.47
CA LYS A 30 -11.31 -0.30 3.79
C LYS A 30 -11.37 -0.92 5.18
N TYR A 31 -12.54 -0.85 5.81
CA TYR A 31 -12.84 -1.61 7.01
C TYR A 31 -13.49 -2.94 6.62
N HIS A 32 -12.86 -4.06 6.96
CA HIS A 32 -13.32 -5.41 6.63
C HIS A 32 -13.90 -6.09 7.88
N THR A 33 -15.06 -6.73 7.76
CA THR A 33 -15.81 -7.28 8.89
C THR A 33 -15.07 -8.34 9.71
N LYS A 34 -14.17 -9.11 9.08
CA LYS A 34 -13.39 -10.16 9.77
C LYS A 34 -11.97 -9.74 10.18
N ILE A 35 -11.41 -8.71 9.55
CA ILE A 35 -9.97 -8.37 9.64
C ILE A 35 -9.78 -7.00 10.29
N GLY A 36 -10.79 -6.13 10.25
CA GLY A 36 -10.67 -4.72 10.62
C GLY A 36 -10.08 -3.90 9.49
N TRP A 37 -9.18 -2.97 9.81
CA TRP A 37 -8.58 -2.09 8.81
C TRP A 37 -7.69 -2.86 7.85
N MET A 38 -7.97 -2.74 6.55
CA MET A 38 -7.22 -3.38 5.48
C MET A 38 -6.87 -2.35 4.40
N ALA A 39 -5.58 -2.11 4.21
CA ALA A 39 -5.05 -1.37 3.09
C ALA A 39 -4.80 -2.29 1.89
N LYS A 40 -5.06 -1.81 0.69
CA LYS A 40 -4.87 -2.53 -0.58
C LYS A 40 -4.21 -1.63 -1.63
N ALA A 41 -3.24 -2.16 -2.36
CA ALA A 41 -2.80 -1.66 -3.66
C ALA A 41 -3.13 -2.72 -4.72
N GLN A 42 -3.93 -2.35 -5.70
CA GLN A 42 -4.25 -3.17 -6.86
C GLN A 42 -3.40 -2.70 -8.03
N LEU A 43 -2.42 -3.52 -8.37
CA LEU A 43 -1.53 -3.33 -9.50
C LEU A 43 -2.25 -3.70 -10.81
N GLY A 44 -1.63 -3.41 -11.95
CA GLY A 44 -2.07 -3.84 -13.27
C GLY A 44 -2.05 -5.37 -13.44
N ASP A 45 -2.45 -5.85 -14.61
CA ASP A 45 -2.70 -7.28 -14.87
C ASP A 45 -1.47 -8.19 -14.67
N ASP A 46 -0.26 -7.61 -14.72
CA ASP A 46 1.00 -8.34 -14.55
C ASP A 46 1.35 -8.65 -13.08
N PHE A 47 0.63 -8.08 -12.11
CA PHE A 47 1.00 -8.19 -10.69
C PHE A 47 -0.19 -8.49 -9.76
N GLU A 48 0.05 -9.36 -8.78
CA GLU A 48 -0.92 -9.61 -7.71
C GLU A 48 -1.18 -8.39 -6.82
N ASN A 49 -2.38 -8.36 -6.26
CA ASN A 49 -2.77 -7.36 -5.27
C ASN A 49 -1.88 -7.40 -4.03
N LEU A 50 -1.46 -6.22 -3.56
CA LEU A 50 -0.77 -6.08 -2.29
C LEU A 50 -1.75 -5.63 -1.21
N THR A 51 -1.76 -6.35 -0.09
CA THR A 51 -2.61 -6.03 1.06
C THR A 51 -1.82 -6.01 2.36
N ALA A 52 -2.30 -5.23 3.32
CA ALA A 52 -1.84 -5.27 4.70
C ALA A 52 -2.97 -4.82 5.65
N ASP A 53 -3.05 -5.47 6.80
CA ASP A 53 -3.95 -5.11 7.90
C ASP A 53 -3.25 -4.27 8.97
N GLY A 54 -4.04 -3.72 9.89
CA GLY A 54 -3.53 -2.93 11.01
C GLY A 54 -4.58 -2.64 12.07
N LYS A 55 -4.12 -2.21 13.24
CA LYS A 55 -5.00 -1.83 14.37
C LYS A 55 -5.78 -0.55 14.08
N THR A 56 -5.16 0.37 13.35
CA THR A 56 -5.76 1.62 12.87
C THR A 56 -5.65 1.71 11.35
N SER A 57 -6.39 2.64 10.74
CA SER A 57 -6.29 2.92 9.31
C SER A 57 -4.87 3.34 8.91
N SER A 58 -4.27 4.23 9.69
CA SER A 58 -2.88 4.67 9.52
C SER A 58 -1.88 3.52 9.63
N ASP A 59 -2.09 2.57 10.54
CA ASP A 59 -1.20 1.42 10.69
C ASP A 59 -1.27 0.46 9.50
N ALA A 60 -2.48 0.15 9.02
CA ALA A 60 -2.65 -0.68 7.83
C ALA A 60 -1.95 -0.05 6.61
N LEU A 61 -2.05 1.27 6.43
CA LEU A 61 -1.35 2.00 5.35
C LEU A 61 0.18 1.97 5.54
N ARG A 62 0.69 2.15 6.76
CA ARG A 62 2.13 2.04 7.06
C ARG A 62 2.64 0.63 6.74
N ASN A 63 1.89 -0.39 7.11
CA ASN A 63 2.22 -1.79 6.86
C ASN A 63 2.23 -2.10 5.36
N LEU A 64 1.23 -1.60 4.60
CA LEU A 64 1.21 -1.74 3.14
C LEU A 64 2.43 -1.08 2.50
N ARG A 65 2.77 0.15 2.92
CA ARG A 65 3.98 0.84 2.42
C ARG A 65 5.26 0.05 2.71
N ALA A 66 5.39 -0.52 3.91
CA ALA A 66 6.54 -1.34 4.27
C ALA A 66 6.63 -2.61 3.41
N ARG A 67 5.49 -3.26 3.14
CA ARG A 67 5.40 -4.42 2.24
C ARG A 67 5.83 -4.06 0.81
N VAL A 68 5.34 -2.95 0.27
CA VAL A 68 5.73 -2.42 -1.05
C VAL A 68 7.25 -2.22 -1.12
N LYS A 69 7.83 -1.52 -0.14
CA LYS A 69 9.30 -1.31 -0.08
C LYS A 69 10.09 -2.62 -0.03
N LYS A 70 9.61 -3.62 0.72
CA LYS A 70 10.24 -4.95 0.79
C LYS A 70 10.20 -5.69 -0.54
N ILE A 71 9.16 -5.49 -1.34
CA ILE A 71 9.04 -6.08 -2.67
C ILE A 71 10.00 -5.39 -3.63
N ILE A 72 9.99 -4.06 -3.70
CA ILE A 72 10.92 -3.28 -4.52
C ILE A 72 12.38 -3.65 -4.23
N LYS A 73 12.74 -3.74 -2.94
CA LYS A 73 14.10 -4.14 -2.54
C LYS A 73 14.47 -5.55 -3.03
N ARG A 74 13.52 -6.48 -3.09
CA ARG A 74 13.77 -7.84 -3.58
C ARG A 74 13.96 -7.88 -5.10
N TYR A 75 13.23 -7.07 -5.86
CA TYR A 75 13.41 -6.98 -7.31
C TYR A 75 14.69 -6.25 -7.72
N ASN A 76 15.08 -5.21 -6.98
CA ASN A 76 16.29 -4.43 -7.28
C ASN A 76 17.59 -5.04 -6.70
N GLY A 77 17.49 -6.11 -5.93
CA GLY A 77 18.61 -6.77 -5.25
C GLY A 77 19.10 -8.04 -5.97
N VAL A 78 18.68 -8.25 -7.22
CA VAL A 78 19.15 -9.31 -8.13
C VAL A 78 19.92 -8.66 -9.26
#